data_AF-A0A2V7NV80-F1
#
_entry.id   AF-A0A2V7NV80-F1
#
_cell.length_a   1.000
_cell.length_b   1.000
_cell.length_c   1.000
_cell.angle_alpha   90.00
_cell.angle_beta   90.00
_cell.angle_gamma   90.00
#
_symmetry.space_group_name_H-M   'P 1'
#
loop_
_entity.id
_entity.type
_entity.pdbx_description
1 polymer ?
#
loop_
_entity_poly.entity_id
_entity_poly.type
_entity_poly.pdbx_seq_one_letter_code
_entity_poly.pdbx_strand_id
1 'polypeptide(L)'
;MVLGAAGLAAQGNVAARLAGRVPAEVVAAARGIVDSAAARGLPVELLMQKALEGGAKGVPADRVIAAVRTLAGELDASAGALRAAGLAAPDGDAIEAGAFALTAGLQEGQVREL
;
A
#
# COMPACT_ATOMS: atom_id res chain seq x y z
N MET A 1 2.36 25.14 -5.84
CA MET A 1 1.22 24.19 -5.81
C MET A 1 1.21 23.37 -7.10
N VAL A 2 1.80 22.17 -7.08
CA VAL A 2 1.71 21.19 -8.18
C VAL A 2 1.36 19.85 -7.54
N LEU A 3 0.08 19.65 -7.23
CA LEU A 3 -0.45 18.39 -6.67
C LEU A 3 -1.41 17.67 -7.64
N GLY A 4 -1.60 18.19 -8.87
CA GLY A 4 -2.62 17.67 -9.80
C GLY A 4 -2.14 16.60 -10.79
N ALA A 5 -0.89 16.64 -11.25
CA ALA A 5 -0.44 15.80 -12.37
C ALA A 5 -0.02 14.38 -11.94
N ALA A 6 0.69 14.25 -10.81
CA ALA A 6 1.12 12.95 -10.30
C ALA A 6 -0.07 12.08 -9.85
N GLY A 7 -1.10 12.69 -9.25
CA GLY A 7 -2.33 12.01 -8.88
C GLY A 7 -3.07 11.45 -10.09
N LEU A 8 -3.29 12.24 -11.14
CA LEU A 8 -3.99 11.76 -12.35
C LEU A 8 -3.22 10.64 -13.09
N ALA A 9 -1.90 10.72 -13.15
CA ALA A 9 -1.07 9.69 -13.78
C ALA A 9 -1.10 8.37 -12.98
N ALA A 10 -1.05 8.44 -11.64
CA ALA A 10 -1.23 7.28 -10.78
C ALA A 10 -2.65 6.69 -10.90
N GLN A 11 -3.68 7.55 -10.98
CA GLN A 11 -5.08 7.15 -11.10
C GLN A 11 -5.41 6.42 -12.41
N GLY A 12 -4.91 6.91 -13.54
CA GLY A 12 -5.08 6.25 -14.84
C GLY A 12 -4.35 4.91 -14.92
N ASN A 13 -3.24 4.78 -14.19
CA ASN A 13 -2.42 3.57 -14.12
C ASN A 13 -3.13 2.44 -13.34
N VAL A 14 -3.72 2.74 -12.19
CA VAL A 14 -4.39 1.72 -11.35
C VAL A 14 -5.53 1.03 -12.09
N ALA A 15 -6.44 1.80 -12.69
CA ALA A 15 -7.59 1.23 -13.40
C ALA A 15 -7.15 0.35 -14.57
N ALA A 16 -6.19 0.82 -15.38
CA ALA A 16 -5.67 0.09 -16.52
C ALA A 16 -4.99 -1.23 -16.11
N ARG A 17 -4.28 -1.26 -14.99
CA ARG A 17 -3.54 -2.45 -14.53
C ARG A 17 -4.42 -3.51 -13.87
N LEU A 18 -5.51 -3.08 -13.23
CA LEU A 18 -6.41 -3.98 -12.50
C LEU A 18 -7.62 -4.44 -13.34
N ALA A 19 -8.02 -3.66 -14.35
CA ALA A 19 -9.17 -3.99 -15.19
C ALA A 19 -9.06 -5.41 -15.81
N GLY A 20 -10.15 -6.17 -15.71
CA GLY A 20 -10.23 -7.55 -16.21
C GLY A 20 -9.44 -8.58 -15.39
N ARG A 21 -8.66 -8.17 -14.39
CA ARG A 21 -7.89 -9.06 -13.50
C ARG A 21 -8.49 -9.16 -12.10
N VAL A 22 -9.29 -8.17 -11.70
CA VAL A 22 -10.04 -8.14 -10.44
C VAL A 22 -11.47 -7.64 -10.71
N PRO A 23 -12.45 -7.91 -9.82
CA PRO A 23 -13.79 -7.34 -9.91
C PRO A 23 -13.78 -5.79 -9.97
N ALA A 24 -14.73 -5.19 -10.69
CA ALA A 24 -14.77 -3.74 -10.91
C ALA A 24 -14.84 -2.93 -9.59
N GLU A 25 -15.52 -3.46 -8.58
CA GLU A 25 -15.57 -2.88 -7.23
C GLU A 25 -14.20 -2.87 -6.54
N VAL A 26 -13.35 -3.87 -6.77
CA VAL A 26 -11.96 -3.89 -6.29
C VAL A 26 -11.15 -2.81 -7.01
N VAL A 27 -11.34 -2.62 -8.33
CA VAL A 27 -10.68 -1.55 -9.10
C VAL A 27 -11.01 -0.18 -8.51
N ALA A 28 -12.30 0.09 -8.27
CA ALA A 28 -12.77 1.36 -7.72
C ALA A 28 -12.21 1.62 -6.32
N ALA A 29 -12.23 0.61 -5.44
CA ALA A 29 -11.70 0.72 -4.10
C ALA A 29 -10.17 0.88 -4.09
N ALA A 30 -9.44 0.08 -4.88
CA ALA A 30 -8.00 0.13 -4.98
C ALA A 30 -7.50 1.49 -5.46
N ARG A 31 -8.21 2.14 -6.40
CA ARG A 31 -7.89 3.50 -6.83
C ARG A 31 -7.86 4.49 -5.65
N GLY A 32 -8.91 4.52 -4.83
CA GLY A 32 -8.96 5.42 -3.68
C GLY A 32 -7.89 5.12 -2.62
N ILE A 33 -7.60 3.84 -2.40
CA ILE A 33 -6.56 3.43 -1.43
C ILE A 33 -5.16 3.80 -1.94
N VAL A 34 -4.87 3.54 -3.22
CA VAL A 34 -3.59 3.89 -3.85
C VAL A 34 -3.38 5.40 -3.88
N ASP A 35 -4.39 6.19 -4.22
CA ASP A 35 -4.30 7.65 -4.21
C ASP A 35 -3.95 8.18 -2.80
N SER A 36 -4.63 7.64 -1.79
CA SER A 36 -4.40 7.97 -0.39
C SER A 36 -2.98 7.58 0.07
N ALA A 37 -2.52 6.39 -0.30
CA ALA A 37 -1.19 5.88 0.03
C ALA A 37 -0.08 6.68 -0.68
N ALA A 38 -0.27 7.03 -1.96
CA ALA A 38 0.65 7.86 -2.72
C ALA A 38 0.81 9.25 -2.10
N ALA A 39 -0.29 9.86 -1.63
CA ALA A 39 -0.25 11.15 -0.93
C ALA A 39 0.57 11.12 0.37
N ARG A 40 0.78 9.93 0.96
CA ARG A 40 1.62 9.71 2.14
C ARG A 40 3.03 9.19 1.81
N GLY A 41 3.34 9.02 0.53
CA GLY A 41 4.64 8.50 0.07
C GLY A 41 4.83 7.00 0.33
N LEU A 42 3.75 6.22 0.44
CA LEU A 42 3.81 4.77 0.68
C LEU A 42 4.09 3.98 -0.62
N PRO A 43 4.66 2.77 -0.54
CA PRO A 43 4.95 1.93 -1.70
C PRO A 43 3.67 1.33 -2.32
N VAL A 44 3.05 2.09 -3.23
CA VAL A 44 1.75 1.75 -3.84
C VAL A 44 1.75 0.50 -4.72
N GLU A 45 2.91 0.06 -5.22
CA GLU A 45 2.98 -1.19 -6.00
C GLU A 45 2.63 -2.42 -5.17
N LEU A 46 2.95 -2.44 -3.87
CA LEU A 46 2.57 -3.54 -3.00
C LEU A 46 1.04 -3.66 -2.88
N LEU A 47 0.34 -2.53 -2.86
CA LEU A 47 -1.13 -2.48 -2.82
C LEU A 47 -1.74 -3.00 -4.12
N MET A 48 -1.19 -2.61 -5.27
CA MET A 48 -1.62 -3.12 -6.58
C MET A 48 -1.35 -4.62 -6.73
N GLN A 49 -0.16 -5.07 -6.32
CA GLN A 49 0.19 -6.49 -6.34
C GLN A 49 -0.73 -7.31 -5.43
N LYS A 50 -1.13 -6.77 -4.26
CA LYS A 50 -2.07 -7.43 -3.36
C LYS A 50 -3.46 -7.57 -3.96
N ALA A 51 -3.96 -6.55 -4.65
CA ALA A 51 -5.23 -6.62 -5.36
C ALA A 51 -5.20 -7.68 -6.48
N LEU A 52 -4.13 -7.68 -7.29
CA LEU A 52 -3.91 -8.66 -8.36
C LEU A 52 -3.82 -10.09 -7.83
N GLU A 53 -3.11 -10.30 -6.72
CA GLU A 53 -3.01 -11.60 -6.05
C GLU A 53 -4.40 -12.11 -5.64
N GLY A 54 -5.23 -11.24 -5.03
CA GLY A 54 -6.59 -11.57 -4.62
C GLY A 54 -7.47 -11.98 -5.81
N GLY A 55 -7.42 -11.21 -6.91
CA GLY A 55 -8.14 -11.55 -8.14
C GLY A 55 -7.69 -12.87 -8.76
N ALA A 56 -6.37 -13.09 -8.86
CA ALA A 56 -5.81 -14.32 -9.40
C ALA A 56 -6.21 -15.57 -8.57
N LYS A 57 -6.39 -15.40 -7.25
CA LYS A 57 -6.84 -16.46 -6.35
C LYS A 57 -8.36 -16.63 -6.30
N GLY A 58 -9.13 -15.81 -7.02
CA GLY A 58 -10.60 -15.82 -6.97
C GLY A 58 -11.16 -15.45 -5.59
N VAL A 59 -10.41 -14.65 -4.81
CA VAL A 59 -10.86 -14.20 -3.49
C VAL A 59 -12.05 -13.25 -3.66
N PRO A 60 -13.12 -13.39 -2.85
CA PRO A 60 -14.23 -12.46 -2.83
C PRO A 60 -13.78 -11.00 -2.70
N ALA A 61 -14.44 -10.12 -3.45
CA ALA A 61 -14.03 -8.75 -3.63
C ALA A 61 -13.93 -7.97 -2.31
N ASP A 62 -14.89 -8.16 -1.40
CA ASP A 62 -14.88 -7.61 -0.05
C ASP A 62 -13.61 -7.98 0.73
N ARG A 63 -13.19 -9.25 0.63
CA ARG A 63 -11.96 -9.75 1.26
C ARG A 63 -10.70 -9.20 0.60
N VAL A 64 -10.68 -9.03 -0.72
CA VAL A 64 -9.56 -8.38 -1.42
C VAL A 64 -9.44 -6.91 -0.99
N ILE A 65 -10.56 -6.19 -0.96
CA ILE A 65 -10.60 -4.78 -0.53
C ILE A 65 -10.11 -4.64 0.92
N ALA A 66 -10.59 -5.51 1.82
CA ALA A 66 -10.14 -5.54 3.20
C ALA A 66 -8.62 -5.77 3.30
N ALA A 67 -8.09 -6.75 2.58
CA ALA A 67 -6.66 -7.05 2.58
C ALA A 67 -5.80 -5.89 2.05
N VAL A 68 -6.23 -5.21 0.99
CA VAL A 68 -5.53 -4.04 0.44
C VAL A 68 -5.54 -2.87 1.43
N ARG A 69 -6.66 -2.67 2.16
CA ARG A 69 -6.74 -1.64 3.22
C ARG A 69 -5.84 -1.97 4.40
N THR A 70 -5.82 -3.22 4.85
CA THR A 70 -4.94 -3.69 5.93
C THR A 70 -3.48 -3.43 5.56
N LEU A 71 -3.05 -3.86 4.37
CA LEU A 71 -1.68 -3.62 3.91
C LEU A 71 -1.33 -2.12 3.85
N ALA A 72 -2.26 -1.28 3.38
CA ALA A 72 -2.04 0.17 3.38
C ALA A 72 -1.85 0.75 4.80
N GLY A 73 -2.53 0.18 5.81
CA GLY A 73 -2.35 0.56 7.21
C GLY A 73 -1.02 0.08 7.79
N GLU A 74 -0.59 -1.15 7.46
CA GLU A 74 0.69 -1.72 7.90
C GLU A 74 1.88 -0.92 7.35
N LEU A 75 1.83 -0.52 6.07
CA LEU A 75 2.85 0.32 5.45
C LEU A 75 2.90 1.71 6.09
N ASP A 76 1.74 2.29 6.44
CA ASP A 76 1.67 3.59 7.10
C ASP A 76 2.26 3.54 8.52
N ALA A 77 1.92 2.49 9.28
CA ALA A 77 2.47 2.25 10.60
C ALA A 77 4.00 2.06 10.56
N SER A 78 4.50 1.28 9.61
CA SER A 78 5.94 1.11 9.39
C SER A 78 6.63 2.43 9.06
N ALA A 79 6.09 3.20 8.11
CA ALA A 79 6.65 4.51 7.76
C ALA A 79 6.65 5.47 8.97
N GLY A 80 5.65 5.40 9.84
CA GLY A 80 5.60 6.11 11.10
C GLY A 80 6.72 5.68 12.07
N ALA A 81 6.87 4.37 12.29
CA ALA A 81 7.88 3.81 13.19
C ALA A 81 9.31 4.15 12.73
N LEU A 82 9.61 4.03 11.43
CA LEU A 82 10.91 4.38 10.86
C LEU A 82 11.23 5.86 11.02
N ARG A 83 10.26 6.76 10.80
CA ARG A 83 10.46 8.19 11.05
C ARG A 83 10.70 8.48 12.53
N ALA A 84 9.95 7.83 13.42
CA ALA A 84 10.17 7.93 14.86
C ALA A 84 11.53 7.34 15.31
N ALA A 85 12.15 6.50 14.49
CA ALA A 85 13.50 5.98 14.67
C ALA A 85 14.62 6.90 14.16
N GLY A 86 14.28 8.01 13.51
CA GLY A 86 15.24 8.96 12.96
C GLY A 86 15.51 8.82 11.46
N LEU A 87 14.85 7.88 10.76
CA LEU A 87 14.88 7.82 9.30
C LEU A 87 13.93 8.89 8.74
N ALA A 88 14.48 10.06 8.41
CA ALA A 88 13.68 11.21 7.97
C ALA A 88 12.87 10.94 6.69
N ALA A 89 13.41 10.13 5.78
CA ALA A 89 12.78 9.74 4.52
C ALA A 89 13.02 8.24 4.26
N PRO A 90 12.25 7.34 4.89
CA PRO A 90 12.38 5.92 4.65
C PRO A 90 11.97 5.60 3.20
N ASP A 91 12.73 4.76 2.52
CA ASP A 91 12.41 4.29 1.18
C ASP A 91 11.38 3.15 1.21
N GLY A 92 10.92 2.74 0.02
CA GLY A 92 9.87 1.74 -0.12
C GLY A 92 10.26 0.37 0.47
N ASP A 93 11.51 -0.04 0.29
CA ASP A 93 12.02 -1.33 0.76
C ASP A 93 12.09 -1.36 2.29
N ALA A 94 12.55 -0.27 2.91
CA ALA A 94 12.54 -0.14 4.37
C ALA A 94 11.11 -0.15 4.95
N ILE A 95 10.17 0.54 4.31
CA ILE A 95 8.76 0.55 4.72
C ILE A 95 8.13 -0.85 4.58
N GLU A 96 8.42 -1.57 3.50
CA GLU A 96 7.94 -2.94 3.32
C GLU A 96 8.50 -3.88 4.39
N ALA A 97 9.82 -3.85 4.60
CA ALA A 97 10.49 -4.68 5.60
C ALA A 97 9.97 -4.39 7.01
N GLY A 98 9.78 -3.11 7.35
CA GLY A 98 9.22 -2.72 8.65
C GLY A 98 7.76 -3.14 8.80
N ALA A 99 6.94 -3.09 7.76
CA ALA A 99 5.56 -3.58 7.80
C ALA A 99 5.54 -5.09 8.06
N PHE A 100 6.38 -5.86 7.37
CA PHE A 100 6.54 -7.30 7.61
C PHE A 100 6.98 -7.60 9.06
N ALA A 101 7.93 -6.83 9.59
CA ALA A 101 8.42 -6.97 10.95
C ALA A 101 7.32 -6.71 12.00
N LEU A 102 6.54 -5.63 11.84
CA LEU A 102 5.41 -5.31 12.72
C LEU A 102 4.36 -6.42 12.71
N THR A 103 3.99 -6.94 11.53
CA THR A 103 3.04 -8.05 11.40
C THR A 103 3.58 -9.35 12.01
N ALA A 104 4.91 -9.54 12.02
CA ALA A 104 5.58 -10.66 12.68
C ALA A 104 5.66 -10.52 14.22
N GLY A 105 5.11 -9.44 14.79
CA GLY A 105 5.05 -9.21 16.24
C GLY A 105 6.26 -8.50 16.83
N LEU A 106 7.16 -7.96 16.00
CA LEU A 106 8.20 -7.06 16.48
C LEU A 106 7.57 -5.74 16.90
N GLN A 107 7.94 -5.25 18.08
CA GLN A 107 7.47 -3.96 18.54
C GLN A 107 8.16 -2.83 17.76
N GLU A 108 7.53 -1.65 17.67
CA GLU A 108 8.07 -0.49 16.91
C GLU A 108 9.53 -0.15 17.27
N GLY A 109 9.94 -0.37 18.52
CA GLY A 109 11.32 -0.18 18.98
C GLY A 109 12.34 -1.17 18.42
N GLN A 110 11.91 -2.36 18.01
CA GLN A 110 12.75 -3.44 17.48
C GLN A 110 12.92 -3.38 15.96
N VAL A 111 11.98 -2.73 15.25
CA VAL A 111 12.13 -2.41 13.82
C VAL A 111 13.33 -1.48 13.58
N ARG A 112 13.77 -0.74 14.60
CA ARG A 112 14.97 0.12 14.55
C ARG A 112 16.28 -0.62 14.33
N GLU A 113 16.34 -1.91 14.63
CA GLU A 113 17.58 -2.70 14.63
C GLU A 113 17.77 -3.53 13.34
N LEU A 114 16.82 -3.45 12.40
CA LEU A 114 16.88 -4.07 11.06
C LEU A 114 17.55 -3.12 10.05
#